data_AF-A0A3C0VL86-F1
#
_entry.id   AF-A0A3C0VL86-F1
#
_cell.length_a   1.000
_cell.length_b   1.000
_cell.length_c   1.000
_cell.angle_alpha   90.00
_cell.angle_beta   90.00
_cell.angle_gamma   90.00
#
_symmetry.space_group_name_H-M   'P 1'
#
loop_
_entity.id
_entity.type
_entity.pdbx_description
1 polymer ?
#
loop_
_entity_poly.entity_id
_entity_poly.type
_entity_poly.pdbx_seq_one_letter_code
_entity_poly.pdbx_strand_id
1 'polypeptide(L)'
;MADPATDPASLENEFLAAIENASTLAELEEVRLAALGKKGRVSELLKSLGGMTAEERQVQGPLINGLKQTLSHALDSRKSSLETEALNARLAGETEDVTLPVQPTGLSEGRLHPISQVTEEIVTIFADMGFSVAEGPDVETDFHNFTALNIPESHPARQMHDTFYFEENEDGERLLLRTHTSPVQIRTMEAGDPPFRFIAPGRTYRCDSDQTHTPMFHQV
;
A
#
# COMPACT_ATOMS: atom_id res chain seq x y z
N MET A 1 22.26 -5.73 -71.80
CA MET A 1 21.26 -6.10 -70.77
C MET A 1 22.05 -6.48 -69.54
N ALA A 2 21.85 -5.76 -68.42
CA ALA A 2 22.47 -6.12 -67.16
C ALA A 2 21.91 -7.47 -66.66
N ASP A 3 22.76 -8.27 -66.02
CA ASP A 3 22.37 -9.56 -65.45
C ASP A 3 21.37 -9.33 -64.30
N PRO A 4 20.17 -9.95 -64.30
CA PRO A 4 19.17 -9.77 -63.24
C PRO A 4 19.70 -10.13 -61.84
N ALA A 5 20.80 -10.89 -61.74
CA ALA A 5 21.46 -11.18 -60.48
C ALA A 5 22.21 -9.99 -59.86
N THR A 6 22.51 -8.95 -60.65
CA THR A 6 23.29 -7.75 -60.25
C THR A 6 22.54 -6.42 -60.42
N ASP A 7 21.28 -6.45 -60.86
CA ASP A 7 20.45 -5.25 -60.98
C ASP A 7 19.95 -4.76 -59.60
N PRO A 8 20.26 -3.50 -59.18
CA PRO A 8 19.85 -2.96 -57.88
C PRO A 8 18.33 -3.02 -57.62
N ALA A 9 17.50 -2.79 -58.64
CA ALA A 9 16.04 -2.78 -58.49
C ALA A 9 15.46 -4.19 -58.27
N SER A 10 16.02 -5.21 -58.92
CA SER A 10 15.63 -6.61 -58.69
C SER A 10 16.00 -7.06 -57.28
N LEU A 11 17.19 -6.67 -56.80
CA LEU A 11 17.67 -6.97 -55.45
C LEU A 11 16.85 -6.28 -54.37
N GLU A 12 16.42 -5.04 -54.60
CA GLU A 12 15.55 -4.31 -53.69
C GLU A 12 14.25 -5.07 -53.43
N ASN A 13 13.54 -5.45 -54.49
CA ASN A 13 12.27 -6.16 -54.38
C ASN A 13 12.43 -7.54 -53.73
N GLU A 14 13.47 -8.29 -54.09
CA GLU A 14 13.76 -9.60 -53.52
C GLU A 14 13.99 -9.52 -52.00
N PHE A 15 14.88 -8.63 -51.57
CA PHE A 15 15.20 -8.51 -50.15
C PHE A 15 14.09 -7.83 -49.35
N LEU A 16 13.35 -6.88 -49.90
CA LEU A 16 12.17 -6.33 -49.24
C LEU A 16 11.12 -7.41 -48.99
N ALA A 17 10.85 -8.27 -49.98
CA ALA A 17 9.95 -9.41 -49.80
C ALA A 17 10.49 -10.42 -48.77
N ALA A 18 11.80 -10.69 -48.76
CA ALA A 18 12.40 -11.59 -47.77
C ALA A 18 12.35 -11.02 -46.34
N ILE A 19 12.53 -9.70 -46.18
CA ILE A 19 12.40 -8.99 -44.89
C ILE A 19 10.95 -9.07 -44.40
N GLU A 20 9.98 -8.81 -45.27
CA GLU A 20 8.55 -8.85 -44.91
C GLU A 20 8.11 -10.26 -44.49
N ASN A 21 8.58 -11.30 -45.19
CA ASN A 21 8.24 -12.69 -44.89
C ASN A 21 9.01 -13.29 -43.69
N ALA A 22 10.07 -12.64 -43.20
CA ALA A 22 10.80 -13.11 -42.03
C ALA A 22 9.88 -13.06 -40.80
N SER A 23 9.62 -14.21 -40.20
CA SER A 23 8.71 -14.41 -39.07
C SER A 23 9.41 -14.47 -37.72
N THR A 24 10.75 -14.65 -37.73
CA THR A 24 11.57 -14.70 -36.53
C THR A 24 12.77 -13.78 -36.62
N LEU A 25 13.31 -13.38 -35.46
CA LEU A 25 14.57 -12.61 -35.41
C LEU A 25 15.74 -13.38 -36.03
N ALA A 26 15.72 -14.72 -35.97
CA ALA A 26 16.74 -15.56 -36.59
C ALA A 26 16.64 -15.51 -38.13
N GLU A 27 15.44 -15.67 -38.69
CA GLU A 27 15.19 -15.54 -40.14
C GLU A 27 15.56 -14.15 -40.65
N LEU A 28 15.20 -13.10 -39.91
CA LEU A 28 15.54 -11.73 -40.27
C LEU A 28 17.07 -11.50 -40.29
N GLU A 29 17.79 -12.12 -39.35
CA GLU A 29 19.25 -12.06 -39.30
C GLU A 29 19.90 -12.82 -40.46
N GLU A 30 19.33 -13.95 -40.90
CA GLU A 30 19.77 -14.64 -42.12
C GLU A 30 19.60 -13.75 -43.36
N VAL A 31 18.46 -13.07 -43.49
CA VAL A 31 18.20 -12.09 -44.57
C VAL A 31 19.19 -10.93 -44.51
N ARG A 32 19.49 -10.40 -43.31
CA ARG A 32 20.51 -9.36 -43.11
C ARG A 32 21.88 -9.81 -43.56
N LEU A 33 22.29 -11.03 -43.22
CA LEU A 33 23.59 -11.59 -43.60
C LEU A 33 23.69 -11.81 -45.12
N ALA A 34 22.62 -12.29 -45.76
CA ALA A 34 22.55 -12.50 -47.20
C ALA A 34 22.57 -11.18 -48.00
N ALA A 35 21.94 -10.11 -47.50
CA ALA A 35 21.91 -8.80 -48.14
C ALA A 35 23.17 -7.96 -47.84
N LEU A 36 23.44 -7.73 -46.55
CA LEU A 36 24.38 -6.71 -46.03
C LEU A 36 25.59 -7.31 -45.31
N GLY A 37 25.72 -8.63 -45.22
CA GLY A 37 26.87 -9.30 -44.60
C GLY A 37 28.19 -9.06 -45.35
N LYS A 38 29.31 -9.56 -44.81
CA LYS A 38 30.65 -9.41 -45.44
C LYS A 38 30.74 -9.99 -46.86
N LYS A 39 29.95 -11.02 -47.15
CA LYS A 39 29.74 -11.66 -48.46
C LYS A 39 28.29 -11.49 -48.96
N GLY A 40 27.58 -10.48 -48.44
CA GLY A 40 26.20 -10.20 -48.85
C GLY A 40 26.16 -9.60 -50.25
N ARG A 41 25.07 -9.84 -50.99
CA ARG A 41 24.94 -9.44 -52.40
C ARG A 41 25.09 -7.92 -52.60
N VAL A 42 24.54 -7.12 -51.68
CA VAL A 42 24.68 -5.64 -51.73
C VAL A 42 26.09 -5.20 -51.33
N SER A 43 26.72 -5.90 -50.38
CA SER A 43 28.13 -5.65 -50.02
C SER A 43 29.11 -5.99 -51.14
N GLU A 44 28.82 -7.01 -51.97
CA GLU A 44 29.60 -7.34 -53.16
C GLU A 44 29.43 -6.31 -54.27
N LEU A 45 28.20 -5.82 -54.48
CA LEU A 45 27.93 -4.67 -55.37
C LEU A 45 28.70 -3.42 -54.95
N LEU A 46 28.75 -3.11 -53.65
CA LEU A 46 29.55 -1.99 -53.14
C LEU A 46 31.06 -2.17 -53.38
N LYS A 47 31.60 -3.39 -53.32
CA LYS A 47 33.00 -3.66 -53.65
C LYS A 47 33.28 -3.46 -55.14
N SER A 48 32.32 -3.78 -56.00
CA SER A 48 32.46 -3.62 -57.46
C SER A 48 32.64 -2.16 -57.88
N LEU A 49 32.14 -1.19 -57.09
CA LEU A 49 32.35 0.25 -57.31
C LEU A 49 33.83 0.65 -57.32
N GLY A 50 34.70 -0.10 -56.63
CA GLY A 50 36.15 0.14 -56.61
C GLY A 50 36.83 -0.06 -57.96
N GLY A 51 36.26 -0.91 -58.82
CA GLY A 51 36.76 -1.20 -60.17
C GLY A 51 36.16 -0.36 -61.29
N MET A 52 35.16 0.48 -61.00
CA MET A 52 34.45 1.29 -62.00
C MET A 52 35.19 2.59 -62.37
N THR A 53 34.94 3.09 -63.58
CA THR A 53 35.38 4.43 -64.01
C THR A 53 34.69 5.54 -63.22
N ALA A 54 35.23 6.77 -63.27
CA ALA A 54 34.67 7.89 -62.52
C ALA A 54 33.22 8.23 -62.93
N GLU A 55 32.93 8.12 -64.23
CA GLU A 55 31.61 8.39 -64.82
C GLU A 55 30.57 7.32 -64.42
N GLU A 56 30.96 6.04 -64.46
CA GLU A 56 30.10 4.92 -64.02
C GLU A 56 29.84 4.96 -62.52
N ARG A 57 30.86 5.30 -61.72
CA ARG A 57 30.74 5.43 -60.26
C ARG A 57 29.80 6.57 -59.87
N GLN A 58 29.74 7.65 -60.65
CA GLN A 58 28.83 8.77 -60.41
C GLN A 58 27.35 8.40 -60.58
N VAL A 59 27.05 7.44 -61.46
CA VAL A 59 25.68 6.96 -61.71
C VAL A 59 25.30 5.77 -60.80
N GLN A 60 26.18 4.78 -60.67
CA GLN A 60 25.91 3.54 -59.91
C GLN A 60 26.10 3.69 -58.40
N GLY A 61 27.00 4.58 -57.96
CA GLY A 61 27.29 4.81 -56.55
C GLY A 61 26.06 5.24 -55.73
N PRO A 62 25.31 6.26 -56.16
CA PRO A 62 24.08 6.69 -55.48
C PRO A 62 23.01 5.59 -55.42
N LEU A 63 22.83 4.82 -56.50
CA LEU A 63 21.83 3.76 -56.58
C LEU A 63 22.12 2.63 -55.57
N ILE A 64 23.36 2.15 -55.51
CA ILE A 64 23.75 1.07 -54.61
C ILE A 64 23.75 1.52 -53.13
N ASN A 65 24.13 2.77 -52.86
CA ASN A 65 24.04 3.33 -51.51
C ASN A 65 22.58 3.56 -51.08
N GLY A 66 21.71 3.99 -52.00
CA GLY A 66 20.27 4.09 -51.77
C GLY A 66 19.66 2.74 -51.43
N LEU A 67 19.96 1.70 -52.22
CA LEU A 67 19.55 0.32 -51.95
C LEU A 67 19.96 -0.15 -50.55
N LYS A 68 21.23 0.09 -50.17
CA LYS A 68 21.71 -0.25 -48.83
C LYS A 68 20.89 0.45 -47.74
N GLN A 69 20.62 1.74 -47.89
CA GLN A 69 19.84 2.51 -46.92
C GLN A 69 18.41 2.01 -46.82
N THR A 70 17.73 1.76 -47.96
CA THR A 70 16.36 1.21 -47.97
C THR A 70 16.30 -0.12 -47.23
N LEU A 71 17.21 -1.05 -47.55
CA LEU A 71 17.23 -2.37 -46.91
C LEU A 71 17.61 -2.31 -45.43
N SER A 72 18.57 -1.46 -45.03
CA SER A 72 18.87 -1.25 -43.61
C SER A 72 17.65 -0.72 -42.85
N HIS A 73 16.94 0.26 -43.40
CA HIS A 73 15.73 0.80 -42.78
C HIS A 73 14.62 -0.26 -42.68
N ALA A 74 14.39 -1.04 -43.74
CA ALA A 74 13.41 -2.11 -43.73
C ALA A 74 13.73 -3.21 -42.71
N LEU A 75 15.01 -3.61 -42.61
CA LEU A 75 15.48 -4.57 -41.62
C LEU A 75 15.27 -4.06 -40.19
N ASP A 76 15.66 -2.82 -39.91
CA ASP A 76 15.50 -2.21 -38.58
C ASP A 76 14.03 -2.09 -38.20
N SER A 77 13.17 -1.67 -39.15
CA SER A 77 11.73 -1.58 -38.95
C SER A 77 11.10 -2.96 -38.68
N ARG A 78 11.46 -3.99 -39.44
CA ARG A 78 10.93 -5.34 -39.24
C ARG A 78 11.41 -5.94 -37.92
N LYS A 79 12.67 -5.71 -37.56
CA LYS A 79 13.24 -6.14 -36.28
C LYS A 79 12.45 -5.55 -35.11
N SER A 80 12.19 -4.25 -35.15
CA SER A 80 11.41 -3.56 -34.11
C SER A 80 9.96 -4.10 -34.01
N SER A 81 9.33 -4.43 -35.15
CA SER A 81 8.00 -5.08 -35.16
C SER A 81 8.04 -6.43 -34.44
N LEU A 82 8.98 -7.30 -34.81
CA LEU A 82 9.10 -8.64 -34.22
C LEU A 82 9.43 -8.59 -32.73
N GLU A 83 10.29 -7.65 -32.30
CA GLU A 83 10.58 -7.44 -30.88
C GLU A 83 9.33 -6.98 -30.10
N THR A 84 8.53 -6.09 -30.70
CA THR A 84 7.28 -5.60 -30.10
C THR A 84 6.22 -6.70 -30.01
N GLU A 85 6.08 -7.50 -31.07
CA GLU A 85 5.17 -8.66 -31.10
C GLU A 85 5.55 -9.69 -30.01
N ALA A 86 6.84 -10.02 -29.89
CA ALA A 86 7.34 -10.93 -28.87
C ALA A 86 7.12 -10.38 -27.45
N LEU A 87 7.34 -9.08 -27.22
CA LEU A 87 7.08 -8.43 -25.94
C LEU A 87 5.59 -8.48 -25.58
N ASN A 88 4.71 -8.13 -26.52
CA ASN A 88 3.26 -8.14 -26.28
C ASN A 88 2.73 -9.54 -25.99
N ALA A 89 3.23 -10.57 -26.70
CA ALA A 89 2.88 -11.96 -26.42
C ALA A 89 3.29 -12.38 -25.01
N ARG A 90 4.49 -11.95 -24.56
CA ARG A 90 4.96 -12.19 -23.19
C ARG A 90 4.09 -11.49 -22.15
N LEU A 91 3.79 -10.20 -22.35
CA LEU A 91 2.96 -9.42 -21.44
C LEU A 91 1.54 -10.00 -21.31
N ALA A 92 0.96 -10.48 -22.42
CA ALA A 92 -0.34 -11.14 -22.40
C ALA A 92 -0.32 -12.45 -21.59
N GLY A 93 0.79 -13.20 -21.62
CA GLY A 93 0.98 -14.41 -20.83
C GLY A 93 1.29 -14.17 -19.35
N GLU A 94 1.82 -12.98 -19.02
CA GLU A 94 2.14 -12.55 -17.64
C GLU A 94 1.03 -11.66 -17.03
N THR A 95 -0.14 -11.56 -17.67
CA THR A 95 -1.27 -10.77 -17.16
C THR A 95 -1.95 -11.51 -16.01
N GLU A 96 -1.90 -10.92 -14.83
CA GLU A 96 -2.53 -11.43 -13.61
C GLU A 96 -3.75 -10.60 -13.20
N ASP A 97 -4.64 -11.19 -12.41
CA ASP A 97 -5.79 -10.48 -11.84
C ASP A 97 -5.36 -9.63 -10.63
N VAL A 98 -5.22 -8.32 -10.87
CA VAL A 98 -4.85 -7.32 -9.86
C VAL A 98 -5.91 -7.09 -8.77
N THR A 99 -7.12 -7.67 -8.92
CA THR A 99 -8.20 -7.55 -7.93
C THR A 99 -8.20 -8.66 -6.89
N LEU A 100 -7.36 -9.69 -7.08
CA LEU A 100 -7.25 -10.79 -6.13
C LEU A 100 -6.79 -10.29 -4.76
N PRO A 101 -7.37 -10.82 -3.67
CA PRO A 101 -6.97 -10.45 -2.33
C PRO A 101 -5.51 -10.87 -2.09
N VAL A 102 -4.72 -9.93 -1.56
CA VAL A 102 -3.35 -10.22 -1.13
C VAL A 102 -3.40 -11.21 0.03
N GLN A 103 -2.43 -12.13 0.10
CA GLN A 103 -2.34 -13.03 1.25
C GLN A 103 -2.26 -12.20 2.55
N PRO A 104 -3.17 -12.42 3.51
CA PRO A 104 -3.15 -11.68 4.75
C PRO A 104 -1.86 -12.03 5.50
N THR A 105 -0.99 -11.04 5.67
CA THR A 105 0.13 -11.16 6.59
C THR A 105 -0.42 -11.01 8.01
N GLY A 106 0.19 -11.66 9.00
CA GLY A 106 -0.24 -11.61 10.42
C GLY A 106 -0.19 -10.22 11.08
N LEU A 107 0.07 -9.18 10.30
CA LEU A 107 -0.06 -7.76 10.63
C LEU A 107 -1.45 -7.22 10.26
N SER A 108 -2.46 -8.09 10.25
CA SER A 108 -3.84 -7.68 10.01
C SER A 108 -4.21 -6.57 11.01
N GLU A 109 -4.81 -5.52 10.47
CA GLU A 109 -5.08 -4.22 11.11
C GLU A 109 -5.40 -4.32 12.61
N GLY A 110 -4.68 -3.53 13.41
CA GLY A 110 -4.97 -3.37 14.83
C GLY A 110 -6.38 -2.81 15.03
N ARG A 111 -7.07 -3.29 16.06
CA ARG A 111 -8.43 -2.83 16.40
C ARG A 111 -8.43 -2.24 17.80
N LEU A 112 -9.13 -1.12 17.97
CA LEU A 112 -9.41 -0.56 19.29
C LEU A 112 -10.55 -1.34 19.95
N HIS A 113 -10.46 -1.50 21.27
CA HIS A 113 -11.54 -2.10 22.04
C HIS A 113 -12.82 -1.24 21.95
N PRO A 114 -14.02 -1.82 21.81
CA PRO A 114 -15.27 -1.03 21.69
C PRO A 114 -15.48 -0.04 22.84
N ILE A 115 -15.13 -0.41 24.07
CA ILE A 115 -15.20 0.50 25.23
C ILE A 115 -14.29 1.72 25.05
N SER A 116 -13.09 1.55 24.49
CA SER A 116 -12.18 2.67 24.23
C SER A 116 -12.77 3.61 23.17
N GLN A 117 -13.37 3.05 22.11
CA GLN A 117 -14.04 3.82 21.07
C GLN A 117 -15.20 4.66 21.64
N VAL A 118 -16.07 4.06 22.46
CA VAL A 118 -17.20 4.77 23.09
C VAL A 118 -16.72 5.81 24.10
N THR A 119 -15.72 5.48 24.92
CA THR A 119 -15.14 6.45 25.87
C THR A 119 -14.58 7.66 25.13
N GLU A 120 -13.82 7.44 24.06
CA GLU A 120 -13.22 8.51 23.25
C GLU A 120 -14.29 9.37 22.55
N GLU A 121 -15.36 8.76 22.04
CA GLU A 121 -16.50 9.47 21.46
C GLU A 121 -17.17 10.39 22.48
N ILE A 122 -17.48 9.88 23.68
CA ILE A 122 -18.08 10.68 24.76
C ILE A 122 -17.14 11.82 25.17
N VAL A 123 -15.84 11.53 25.37
CA VAL A 123 -14.84 12.55 25.71
C VAL A 123 -14.79 13.65 24.66
N THR A 124 -14.82 13.29 23.38
CA THR A 124 -14.79 14.24 22.27
C THR A 124 -16.01 15.16 22.29
N ILE A 125 -17.21 14.61 22.46
CA ILE A 125 -18.46 15.39 22.53
C ILE A 125 -18.41 16.42 23.67
N PHE A 126 -17.95 16.02 24.85
CA PHE A 126 -17.87 16.92 26.01
C PHE A 126 -16.73 17.93 25.89
N ALA A 127 -15.59 17.56 25.27
CA ALA A 127 -14.50 18.47 24.97
C ALA A 127 -14.95 19.62 24.05
N ASP A 128 -15.76 19.33 23.02
CA ASP A 128 -16.36 20.34 22.14
C ASP A 128 -17.28 21.32 22.88
N MET A 129 -17.87 20.88 23.99
CA MET A 129 -18.68 21.72 24.90
C MET A 129 -17.83 22.48 25.94
N GLY A 130 -16.51 22.31 25.93
CA GLY A 130 -15.56 22.96 26.85
C GLY A 130 -15.43 22.28 28.21
N PHE A 131 -15.72 20.98 28.32
CA PHE A 131 -15.44 20.19 29.51
C PHE A 131 -14.01 19.62 29.45
N SER A 132 -13.31 19.60 30.58
CA SER A 132 -12.05 18.86 30.72
C SER A 132 -12.28 17.41 31.16
N VAL A 133 -11.27 16.56 31.00
CA VAL A 133 -11.27 15.20 31.56
C VAL A 133 -10.53 15.22 32.89
N ALA A 134 -11.15 14.66 33.93
CA ALA A 134 -10.53 14.42 35.23
C ALA A 134 -10.38 12.91 35.47
N GLU A 135 -9.23 12.51 36.01
CA GLU A 135 -8.94 11.13 36.35
C GLU A 135 -8.63 10.99 37.84
N GLY A 136 -8.79 9.79 38.37
CA GLY A 136 -8.44 9.48 39.76
C GLY A 136 -8.26 7.99 39.97
N PRO A 137 -7.83 7.59 41.18
CA PRO A 137 -7.41 6.23 41.48
C PRO A 137 -8.59 5.25 41.42
N ASP A 138 -8.28 3.98 41.13
CA ASP A 138 -9.25 2.87 41.19
C ASP A 138 -9.48 2.39 42.63
N VAL A 139 -8.46 2.50 43.49
CA VAL A 139 -8.55 2.24 44.94
C VAL A 139 -8.86 3.54 45.65
N GLU A 140 -9.91 3.54 46.46
CA GLU A 140 -10.42 4.71 47.16
C GLU A 140 -10.59 4.49 48.66
N THR A 141 -10.73 5.60 49.38
CA THR A 141 -11.12 5.60 50.79
C THR A 141 -12.65 5.61 50.92
N ASP A 142 -13.18 5.10 52.03
CA ASP A 142 -14.61 5.17 52.34
C ASP A 142 -15.15 6.62 52.29
N PHE A 143 -14.32 7.58 52.73
CA PHE A 143 -14.69 8.99 52.71
C PHE A 143 -15.01 9.49 51.30
N HIS A 144 -14.10 9.32 50.34
CA HIS A 144 -14.29 9.84 48.98
C HIS A 144 -15.34 9.04 48.19
N ASN A 145 -15.43 7.73 48.42
CA ASN A 145 -16.39 6.88 47.72
C ASN A 145 -17.82 6.96 48.28
N PHE A 146 -18.00 7.36 49.53
CA PHE A 146 -19.33 7.38 50.14
C PHE A 146 -19.61 8.62 50.99
N THR A 147 -18.81 8.90 52.01
CA THR A 147 -19.13 9.93 53.02
C THR A 147 -19.27 11.32 52.40
N ALA A 148 -18.34 11.72 51.53
CA ALA A 148 -18.36 13.00 50.84
C ALA A 148 -19.54 13.14 49.85
N LEU A 149 -20.12 12.01 49.43
CA LEU A 149 -21.29 11.93 48.56
C LEU A 149 -22.61 11.81 49.34
N ASN A 150 -22.58 12.09 50.65
CA ASN A 150 -23.74 12.03 51.54
C ASN A 150 -24.37 10.63 51.62
N ILE A 151 -23.56 9.58 51.49
CA ILE A 151 -23.98 8.19 51.68
C ILE A 151 -23.53 7.78 53.08
N PRO A 152 -24.38 7.68 54.12
CA PRO A 152 -23.94 7.36 55.48
C PRO A 152 -23.56 5.88 55.66
N GLU A 153 -22.85 5.53 56.75
CA GLU A 153 -22.39 4.16 57.06
C GLU A 153 -23.49 3.10 57.03
N SER A 154 -24.70 3.45 57.48
CA SER A 154 -25.85 2.55 57.49
C SER A 154 -26.48 2.32 56.10
N HIS A 155 -25.98 2.97 55.06
CA HIS A 155 -26.57 2.91 53.73
C HIS A 155 -26.31 1.54 53.07
N PRO A 156 -27.32 0.90 52.43
CA PRO A 156 -27.15 -0.41 51.80
C PRO A 156 -25.99 -0.50 50.81
N ALA A 157 -25.72 0.56 50.05
CA ALA A 157 -24.62 0.61 49.08
C ALA A 157 -23.20 0.43 49.68
N ARG A 158 -23.03 0.57 51.00
CA ARG A 158 -21.76 0.34 51.71
C ARG A 158 -21.61 -1.11 52.21
N GLN A 159 -22.61 -1.94 51.99
CA GLN A 159 -22.54 -3.31 52.47
C GLN A 159 -21.53 -4.12 51.66
N MET A 160 -20.88 -5.09 52.31
CA MET A 160 -19.81 -5.90 51.72
C MET A 160 -20.27 -6.78 50.54
N HIS A 161 -21.58 -6.92 50.34
CA HIS A 161 -22.13 -7.69 49.21
C HIS A 161 -22.08 -6.92 47.88
N ASP A 162 -21.93 -5.58 47.92
CA ASP A 162 -21.92 -4.74 46.72
C ASP A 162 -20.54 -4.14 46.40
N THR A 163 -19.66 -4.03 47.40
CA THR A 163 -18.38 -3.31 47.31
C THR A 163 -17.19 -4.22 47.64
N PHE A 164 -16.14 -4.16 46.83
CA PHE A 164 -14.87 -4.83 47.13
C PHE A 164 -14.06 -4.02 48.13
N TYR A 165 -13.99 -4.50 49.37
CA TYR A 165 -13.14 -3.92 50.41
C TYR A 165 -11.81 -4.68 50.53
N PHE A 166 -10.74 -3.94 50.81
CA PHE A 166 -9.46 -4.50 51.20
C PHE A 166 -9.48 -4.90 52.69
N GLU A 167 -8.40 -5.57 53.11
CA GLU A 167 -8.10 -5.75 54.53
C GLU A 167 -7.82 -4.38 55.17
N GLU A 168 -8.13 -4.25 56.46
CA GLU A 168 -7.84 -3.05 57.22
C GLU A 168 -6.33 -2.84 57.30
N ASN A 169 -5.88 -1.61 57.08
CA ASN A 169 -4.47 -1.25 57.25
C ASN A 169 -4.12 -1.08 58.74
N GLU A 170 -2.83 -0.83 59.04
CA GLU A 170 -2.34 -0.66 60.42
C GLU A 170 -3.01 0.49 61.18
N ASP A 171 -3.58 1.47 60.45
CA ASP A 171 -4.29 2.63 60.98
C ASP A 171 -5.79 2.37 61.17
N GLY A 172 -6.29 1.15 60.88
CA GLY A 172 -7.70 0.77 60.97
C GLY A 172 -8.57 1.32 59.84
N GLU A 173 -7.97 1.90 58.79
CA GLU A 173 -8.69 2.34 57.60
C GLU A 173 -8.89 1.16 56.64
N ARG A 174 -10.11 1.05 56.13
CA ARG A 174 -10.48 0.03 55.16
C ARG A 174 -10.65 0.64 53.77
N LEU A 175 -9.65 0.44 52.93
CA LEU A 175 -9.71 0.85 51.52
C LEU A 175 -10.71 -0.01 50.75
N LEU A 176 -11.13 0.48 49.58
CA LEU A 176 -12.05 -0.22 48.68
C LEU A 176 -11.75 0.05 47.21
N LEU A 177 -12.25 -0.80 46.31
CA LEU A 177 -12.30 -0.48 44.89
C LEU A 177 -13.52 0.41 44.61
N ARG A 178 -13.32 1.54 43.91
CA ARG A 178 -14.39 2.52 43.68
C ARG A 178 -15.60 1.92 42.97
N THR A 179 -16.80 2.25 43.43
CA THR A 179 -18.06 1.71 42.88
C THR A 179 -18.67 2.58 41.77
N HIS A 180 -18.14 3.80 41.64
CA HIS A 180 -18.48 4.82 40.65
C HIS A 180 -17.33 5.83 40.52
N THR A 181 -17.34 6.70 39.50
CA THR A 181 -16.29 7.72 39.27
C THR A 181 -16.50 9.03 40.03
N SER A 182 -17.57 9.15 40.82
CA SER A 182 -17.85 10.28 41.71
C SER A 182 -16.72 10.67 42.71
N PRO A 183 -15.83 9.77 43.19
CA PRO A 183 -14.70 10.18 44.03
C PRO A 183 -13.78 11.18 43.34
N VAL A 184 -13.62 11.06 42.00
CA VAL A 184 -12.86 12.00 41.19
C VAL A 184 -13.49 13.39 41.23
N GLN A 185 -14.82 13.46 41.29
CA GLN A 185 -15.55 14.73 41.38
C GLN A 185 -15.25 15.45 42.69
N ILE A 186 -15.31 14.72 43.82
CA ILE A 186 -14.95 15.26 45.15
C ILE A 186 -13.51 15.77 45.16
N ARG A 187 -12.56 14.92 44.73
CA ARG A 187 -11.13 15.30 44.70
C ARG A 187 -10.87 16.52 43.82
N THR A 188 -11.54 16.61 42.67
CA THR A 188 -11.41 17.76 41.75
C THR A 188 -11.95 19.03 42.40
N MET A 189 -13.08 18.93 43.12
CA MET A 189 -13.69 20.07 43.81
C MET A 189 -12.93 20.49 45.07
N GLU A 190 -12.23 19.58 45.74
CA GLU A 190 -11.34 19.91 46.88
C GLU A 190 -10.03 20.56 46.44
N ALA A 191 -9.56 20.25 45.24
CA ALA A 191 -8.28 20.73 44.72
C ALA A 191 -8.34 22.14 44.08
N GLY A 192 -9.54 22.69 43.87
CA GLY A 192 -9.71 23.97 43.18
C GLY A 192 -11.00 24.69 43.55
N ASP A 193 -11.22 25.84 42.92
CA ASP A 193 -12.42 26.66 43.11
C ASP A 193 -13.31 26.65 41.85
N PRO A 194 -14.64 26.82 42.00
CA PRO A 194 -15.55 26.97 40.86
C PRO A 194 -15.17 28.14 39.93
N PRO A 195 -15.59 28.12 38.64
CA PRO A 195 -16.53 27.17 38.03
C PRO A 195 -15.87 25.87 37.54
N PHE A 196 -16.52 24.73 37.80
CA PHE A 196 -16.11 23.42 37.31
C PHE A 196 -16.86 23.00 36.05
N ARG A 197 -16.14 22.45 35.07
CA ARG A 197 -16.70 21.75 33.89
C ARG A 197 -15.80 20.59 33.52
N PHE A 198 -16.13 19.39 34.00
CA PHE A 198 -15.35 18.21 33.70
C PHE A 198 -16.22 16.96 33.63
N ILE A 199 -15.71 15.93 32.96
CA ILE A 199 -16.20 14.55 33.00
C ILE A 199 -15.15 13.66 33.64
N ALA A 200 -15.56 12.52 34.20
CA ALA A 200 -14.67 11.60 34.89
C ALA A 200 -14.86 10.16 34.37
N PRO A 201 -14.39 9.86 33.15
CA PRO A 201 -14.40 8.50 32.62
C PRO A 201 -13.45 7.61 33.44
N GLY A 202 -13.87 6.38 33.74
CA GLY A 202 -13.04 5.48 34.53
C GLY A 202 -13.62 4.09 34.74
N ARG A 203 -12.75 3.19 35.22
CA ARG A 203 -13.13 1.83 35.63
C ARG A 203 -13.80 1.86 36.99
N THR A 204 -14.84 1.07 37.17
CA THR A 204 -15.60 0.94 38.41
C THR A 204 -15.85 -0.51 38.72
N TYR A 205 -15.97 -0.83 40.00
CA TYR A 205 -15.95 -2.20 40.49
C TYR A 205 -17.16 -2.46 41.38
N ARG A 206 -17.82 -3.60 41.18
CA ARG A 206 -18.95 -4.05 42.01
C ARG A 206 -18.87 -5.54 42.22
N CYS A 207 -19.28 -6.02 43.40
CA CYS A 207 -19.26 -7.45 43.72
C CYS A 207 -20.47 -8.18 43.12
N ASP A 208 -20.67 -8.00 41.81
CA ASP A 208 -21.74 -8.66 41.04
C ASP A 208 -21.17 -9.24 39.75
N SER A 209 -21.57 -10.46 39.42
CA SER A 209 -21.06 -11.19 38.26
C SER A 209 -22.10 -12.20 37.77
N ASP A 210 -22.79 -11.85 36.70
CA ASP A 210 -23.74 -12.70 36.00
C ASP A 210 -23.63 -12.51 34.48
N GLN A 211 -24.67 -12.86 33.71
CA GLN A 211 -24.66 -12.71 32.24
C GLN A 211 -24.66 -11.25 31.77
N THR A 212 -25.18 -10.34 32.59
CA THR A 212 -25.36 -8.91 32.29
C THR A 212 -24.49 -8.00 33.15
N HIS A 213 -23.89 -8.54 34.22
CA HIS A 213 -23.06 -7.81 35.17
C HIS A 213 -21.64 -8.34 35.17
N THR A 214 -20.68 -7.43 35.06
CA THR A 214 -19.26 -7.74 35.21
C THR A 214 -18.70 -7.04 36.45
N PRO A 215 -17.79 -7.68 37.20
CA PRO A 215 -17.27 -7.11 38.45
C PRO A 215 -16.40 -5.87 38.23
N MET A 216 -15.96 -5.64 36.99
CA MET A 216 -15.33 -4.42 36.52
C MET A 216 -16.06 -3.96 35.25
N PHE A 217 -16.42 -2.68 35.20
CA PHE A 217 -17.00 -2.03 34.03
C PHE A 217 -16.54 -0.57 33.96
N HIS A 218 -17.04 0.20 33.00
CA HIS A 218 -16.63 1.60 32.80
C HIS A 218 -17.84 2.52 32.97
N GLN A 219 -17.61 3.67 33.60
CA GLN A 219 -18.57 4.77 33.71
C GLN A 219 -17.94 6.07 33.19
N VAL A 220 -18.78 7.01 32.77
CA VAL A 220 -18.43 8.39 32.44
C VAL A 220 -19.38 9.33 33.15
#